data_AF-A0A1L3ZV95-F1
#
_entry.id   AF-A0A1L3ZV95-F1
#
_cell.length_a   1.000
_cell.length_b   1.000
_cell.length_c   1.000
_cell.angle_alpha   90.00
_cell.angle_beta   90.00
_cell.angle_gamma   90.00
#
_symmetry.space_group_name_H-M   'P 1'
#
loop_
_entity.id
_entity.type
_entity.pdbx_description
1 polymer ?
#
loop_
_entity_poly.entity_id
_entity_poly.type
_entity_poly.pdbx_seq_one_letter_code
_entity_poly.pdbx_strand_id
1 'polypeptide(L)'
;MPTQLSLYNAALRLLGERKLASLSENREPRRLLDAVWDNGATEGAVKHCLQLGQWTFAMRTAMVDYSPSVEPSFGYRRAFDQPADMVKLSAICSDEYFKQPLLEYADERQYWYADLDTIYVRYVSNGADYGADLSLWPESFTKVVEAYLAAEICENLTQSETKLQSVEKKFSTALKSARSLDAMNKPTAFMPVGSWAGSRSGRFSHRRSLWSGN
;
A
#
# COMPACT_ATOMS: atom_id res chain seq x y z
N MET A 1 14.12 -10.02 10.95
CA MET A 1 13.93 -8.73 10.26
C MET A 1 15.10 -8.45 9.33
N PRO A 2 14.87 -7.91 8.13
CA PRO A 2 15.93 -7.36 7.30
C PRO A 2 16.62 -6.17 7.96
N THR A 3 17.87 -5.92 7.55
CA THR A 3 18.57 -4.65 7.75
C THR A 3 18.93 -4.07 6.39
N GLN A 4 19.24 -2.78 6.32
CA GLN A 4 19.71 -2.17 5.07
C GLN A 4 20.92 -2.94 4.49
N LEU A 5 21.86 -3.37 5.34
CA LEU A 5 23.03 -4.15 4.90
C LEU A 5 22.64 -5.52 4.35
N SER A 6 21.66 -6.21 4.96
CA SER A 6 21.21 -7.51 4.47
C SER A 6 20.51 -7.39 3.13
N LEU A 7 19.67 -6.36 2.95
CA LEU A 7 18.99 -6.07 1.67
C LEU A 7 19.99 -5.80 0.56
N TYR A 8 20.99 -4.97 0.83
CA TYR A 8 22.05 -4.66 -0.13
C TYR A 8 22.84 -5.91 -0.51
N ASN A 9 23.22 -6.72 0.49
CA ASN A 9 23.96 -7.95 0.25
C ASN A 9 23.15 -9.01 -0.52
N ALA A 10 21.83 -9.07 -0.29
CA ALA A 10 20.96 -9.94 -1.05
C ALA A 10 20.79 -9.45 -2.50
N ALA A 11 20.65 -8.15 -2.72
CA ALA A 11 20.62 -7.56 -4.05
C ALA A 11 21.92 -7.85 -4.83
N LEU A 12 23.08 -7.63 -4.21
CA LEU A 12 24.39 -7.95 -4.81
C LEU A 12 24.54 -9.44 -5.13
N ARG A 13 24.01 -10.33 -4.27
CA ARG A 13 24.00 -11.77 -4.53
C ARG A 13 23.21 -12.12 -5.79
N LEU A 14 22.10 -11.44 -6.06
CA LEU A 14 21.32 -11.66 -7.29
C LEU A 14 22.10 -11.30 -8.56
N LEU A 15 23.04 -10.36 -8.45
CA LEU A 15 23.91 -9.90 -9.54
C LEU A 15 25.21 -10.71 -9.67
N GLY A 16 25.49 -11.58 -8.70
CA GLY A 16 26.73 -12.36 -8.62
C GLY A 16 27.90 -11.61 -8.00
N GLU A 17 27.63 -10.52 -7.29
CA GLU A 17 28.65 -9.64 -6.71
C GLU A 17 29.04 -10.04 -5.29
N ARG A 18 30.26 -9.64 -4.89
CA ARG A 18 30.74 -9.87 -3.51
C ARG A 18 29.98 -8.99 -2.52
N LYS A 19 29.51 -9.61 -1.43
CA LYS A 19 28.88 -8.92 -0.29
C LYS A 19 29.74 -7.77 0.25
N LEU A 20 29.07 -6.73 0.73
CA LEU A 20 29.62 -5.66 1.55
C LEU A 20 29.80 -6.15 3.00
N ALA A 21 30.90 -5.73 3.62
CA ALA A 21 31.19 -5.96 5.03
C ALA A 21 30.43 -4.97 5.93
N SER A 22 30.24 -3.73 5.47
CA SER A 22 29.52 -2.68 6.20
C SER A 22 28.90 -1.64 5.25
N LEU A 23 28.02 -0.79 5.79
CA LEU A 23 27.45 0.35 5.06
C LEU A 23 28.46 1.50 4.84
N SER A 24 29.64 1.43 5.47
CA SER A 24 30.72 2.42 5.35
C SER A 24 31.78 2.04 4.32
N GLU A 25 31.65 0.87 3.69
CA GLU A 25 32.59 0.38 2.68
C GLU A 25 32.50 1.25 1.42
N ASN A 26 33.60 1.92 1.06
CA ASN A 26 33.65 2.80 -0.11
C ASN A 26 33.84 1.97 -1.41
N ARG A 27 32.73 1.46 -1.94
CA ARG A 27 32.69 0.75 -3.22
C ARG A 27 31.58 1.26 -4.10
N GLU A 28 31.77 1.10 -5.41
CA GLU A 28 30.80 1.49 -6.42
C GLU A 28 29.42 0.85 -6.23
N PRO A 29 29.26 -0.48 -6.03
CA PRO A 29 27.94 -1.08 -5.79
C PRO A 29 27.23 -0.49 -4.58
N ARG A 30 27.96 -0.10 -3.52
CA ARG A 30 27.39 0.54 -2.34
C ARG A 30 26.81 1.90 -2.67
N ARG A 31 27.55 2.73 -3.41
CA ARG A 31 27.09 4.06 -3.83
C ARG A 31 25.86 3.99 -4.74
N LEU A 32 25.85 3.02 -5.67
CA LEU A 32 24.69 2.81 -6.54
C LEU A 32 23.45 2.41 -5.73
N LEU A 33 23.60 1.48 -4.78
CA LEU A 33 22.50 1.09 -3.90
C LEU A 33 22.02 2.24 -3.00
N ASP A 34 22.91 3.09 -2.53
CA ASP A 34 22.55 4.28 -1.75
C ASP A 34 21.75 5.29 -2.56
N ALA A 35 22.10 5.49 -3.83
CA ALA A 35 21.34 6.36 -4.72
C ALA A 35 19.91 5.84 -4.95
N VAL A 36 19.72 4.53 -5.03
CA VAL A 36 18.40 3.91 -5.22
C VAL A 36 17.60 3.83 -3.92
N TRP A 37 18.27 3.65 -2.79
CA TRP A 37 17.65 3.62 -1.46
C TRP A 37 17.10 4.99 -1.04
N ASP A 38 17.69 6.07 -1.56
CA ASP A 38 17.24 7.48 -1.46
C ASP A 38 16.57 7.86 -0.14
N ASN A 39 17.36 8.32 0.83
CA ASN A 39 16.91 8.84 2.11
C ASN A 39 16.16 7.86 3.06
N GLY A 40 16.36 6.55 2.91
CA GLY A 40 15.96 5.60 3.97
C GLY A 40 14.80 4.68 3.59
N ALA A 41 14.16 4.10 4.62
CA ALA A 41 13.00 3.23 4.44
C ALA A 41 11.69 3.98 4.13
N THR A 42 11.72 5.32 4.09
CA THR A 42 10.56 6.16 3.82
C THR A 42 10.42 6.53 2.35
N GLU A 43 11.50 6.54 1.58
CA GLU A 43 11.57 7.06 0.21
C GLU A 43 12.24 6.03 -0.73
N GLY A 44 12.56 6.47 -1.96
CA GLY A 44 13.28 5.66 -2.96
C GLY A 44 12.67 4.29 -3.25
N ALA A 45 13.53 3.28 -3.26
CA ALA A 45 13.15 1.90 -3.52
C ALA A 45 12.06 1.34 -2.62
N VAL A 46 12.08 1.71 -1.33
CA VAL A 46 11.11 1.17 -0.37
C VAL A 46 9.73 1.74 -0.66
N LYS A 47 9.63 3.05 -0.85
CA LYS A 47 8.38 3.72 -1.22
C LYS A 47 7.82 3.16 -2.52
N HIS A 48 8.66 2.99 -3.54
CA HIS A 48 8.24 2.36 -4.79
C HIS A 48 7.65 0.97 -4.55
N CYS A 49 8.36 0.10 -3.82
CA CYS A 49 7.87 -1.25 -3.51
C CYS A 49 6.57 -1.25 -2.69
N LEU A 50 6.41 -0.30 -1.76
CA LEU A 50 5.17 -0.11 -1.00
C LEU A 50 4.00 0.29 -1.92
N GLN A 51 4.22 1.11 -2.95
CA GLN A 51 3.19 1.50 -3.93
C GLN A 51 2.69 0.34 -4.80
N LEU A 52 3.45 -0.74 -4.95
CA LEU A 52 3.10 -1.86 -5.84
C LEU A 52 2.04 -2.81 -5.26
N GLY A 53 1.68 -2.68 -4.00
CA GLY A 53 0.74 -3.55 -3.30
C GLY A 53 -0.13 -2.83 -2.28
N GLN A 54 -1.08 -3.56 -1.71
CA GLN A 54 -1.89 -3.13 -0.56
C GLN A 54 -1.47 -3.95 0.65
N TRP A 55 -0.23 -3.76 1.09
CA TRP A 55 0.43 -4.62 2.06
C TRP A 55 -0.21 -4.53 3.44
N THR A 56 -0.56 -5.68 4.01
CA THR A 56 -1.25 -5.74 5.31
C THR A 56 -0.39 -5.21 6.45
N PHE A 57 0.91 -5.51 6.44
CA PHE A 57 1.86 -5.06 7.49
C PHE A 57 2.07 -3.54 7.51
N ALA A 58 1.85 -2.86 6.39
CA ALA A 58 2.00 -1.40 6.26
C ALA A 58 0.64 -0.69 6.18
N MET A 59 -0.45 -1.41 6.43
CA MET A 59 -1.80 -0.86 6.33
C MET A 59 -2.11 -0.01 7.56
N ARG A 60 -2.47 1.25 7.33
CA ARG A 60 -2.91 2.21 8.35
C ARG A 60 -4.34 2.63 8.10
N THR A 61 -5.08 2.86 9.18
CA THR A 61 -6.42 3.46 9.15
C THR A 61 -6.42 4.75 9.94
N ALA A 62 -7.11 5.78 9.44
CA ALA A 62 -7.26 7.06 10.09
C ALA A 62 -8.70 7.58 9.95
N MET A 63 -9.19 8.19 11.02
CA MET A 63 -10.35 9.09 10.96
C MET A 63 -9.82 10.47 10.58
N VAL A 64 -10.37 11.07 9.53
CA VAL A 64 -9.95 12.37 9.02
C VAL A 64 -11.16 13.29 9.02
N ASP A 65 -11.09 14.33 9.83
CA ASP A 65 -12.08 15.40 9.84
C ASP A 65 -11.76 16.43 8.75
N TYR A 66 -12.77 17.15 8.27
CA TYR A 66 -12.56 18.17 7.26
C TYR A 66 -11.64 19.29 7.77
N SER A 67 -10.85 19.84 6.85
CA SER A 67 -9.96 20.97 7.08
C SER A 67 -10.76 22.28 6.97
N PRO A 68 -11.01 23.01 8.07
CA PRO A 68 -11.77 24.26 8.01
C PRO A 68 -10.99 25.38 7.31
N SER A 69 -9.69 25.21 7.12
CA SER A 69 -8.80 26.16 6.42
C SER A 69 -8.89 26.09 4.90
N VAL A 70 -9.54 25.07 4.33
CA VAL A 70 -9.62 24.87 2.88
C VAL A 70 -11.10 24.82 2.48
N GLU A 71 -11.59 25.91 1.92
CA GLU A 71 -12.97 26.03 1.47
C GLU A 71 -13.04 25.91 -0.06
N PRO A 72 -13.69 24.86 -0.60
CA PRO A 72 -13.87 24.70 -2.04
C PRO A 72 -14.76 25.81 -2.60
N SER A 73 -14.38 26.38 -3.75
CA SER A 73 -15.15 27.44 -4.39
C SER A 73 -16.49 26.98 -4.98
N PHE A 74 -16.59 25.70 -5.35
CA PHE A 74 -17.79 25.06 -5.89
C PHE A 74 -17.67 23.53 -5.77
N GLY A 75 -18.77 22.81 -5.98
CA GLY A 75 -18.81 21.35 -5.92
C GLY A 75 -18.95 20.82 -4.50
N TYR A 76 -18.11 19.87 -4.11
CA TYR A 76 -18.08 19.30 -2.77
C TYR A 76 -17.83 20.36 -1.71
N ARG A 77 -18.47 20.21 -0.55
CA ARG A 77 -18.48 21.24 0.49
C ARG A 77 -17.25 21.22 1.38
N ARG A 78 -16.56 20.09 1.50
CA ARG A 78 -15.47 19.88 2.46
C ARG A 78 -14.21 19.40 1.76
N ALA A 79 -13.07 19.80 2.30
CA ALA A 79 -11.74 19.34 1.93
C ALA A 79 -11.09 18.60 3.10
N PHE A 80 -10.28 17.58 2.81
CA PHE A 80 -9.61 16.73 3.79
C PHE A 80 -8.13 16.63 3.44
N ASP A 81 -7.25 16.94 4.38
CA ASP A 81 -5.81 16.80 4.20
C ASP A 81 -5.41 15.32 4.07
N GLN A 82 -4.64 14.99 3.05
CA GLN A 82 -4.07 13.66 2.90
C GLN A 82 -2.95 13.43 3.92
N PRO A 83 -2.88 12.26 4.58
CA PRO A 83 -1.79 11.93 5.48
C PRO A 83 -0.43 11.99 4.78
N ALA A 84 0.55 12.67 5.38
CA ALA A 84 1.88 12.86 4.80
C ALA A 84 2.66 11.54 4.60
N ASP A 85 2.36 10.53 5.41
CA ASP A 85 2.93 9.19 5.32
C ASP A 85 2.16 8.26 4.36
N MET A 86 1.15 8.78 3.66
CA MET A 86 0.38 7.98 2.72
C MET A 86 1.19 7.70 1.45
N VAL A 87 1.40 6.41 1.18
CA VAL A 87 2.06 5.93 -0.04
C VAL A 87 1.03 5.53 -1.10
N LYS A 88 -0.05 4.89 -0.66
CA LYS A 88 -1.10 4.40 -1.55
C LYS A 88 -2.44 4.32 -0.85
N LEU A 89 -3.46 4.95 -1.43
CA LEU A 89 -4.83 4.84 -0.96
C LEU A 89 -5.36 3.40 -1.15
N SER A 90 -6.02 2.88 -0.11
CA SER A 90 -6.66 1.56 -0.13
C SER A 90 -8.18 1.67 -0.18
N ALA A 91 -8.76 2.49 0.70
CA ALA A 91 -10.20 2.77 0.72
C ALA A 91 -10.50 4.08 1.45
N ILE A 92 -11.60 4.73 1.05
CA ILE A 92 -12.25 5.80 1.81
C ILE A 92 -13.67 5.32 2.10
N CYS A 93 -14.13 5.48 3.34
CA CYS A 93 -15.43 5.04 3.82
C CYS A 93 -16.12 6.15 4.61
N SER A 94 -17.45 6.12 4.63
CA SER A 94 -18.27 7.00 5.47
C SER A 94 -18.44 6.47 6.90
N ASP A 95 -18.07 5.22 7.15
CA ASP A 95 -18.17 4.56 8.46
C ASP A 95 -16.83 4.04 8.98
N GLU A 96 -16.68 4.01 10.31
CA GLU A 96 -15.48 3.55 11.01
C GLU A 96 -15.16 2.06 10.82
N TYR A 97 -16.18 1.25 10.46
CA TYR A 97 -16.03 -0.19 10.25
C TYR A 97 -15.62 -0.55 8.81
N PHE A 98 -15.46 0.43 7.93
CA PHE A 98 -15.13 0.25 6.52
C PHE A 98 -16.13 -0.66 5.78
N LYS A 99 -17.43 -0.53 6.08
CA LYS A 99 -18.52 -1.29 5.44
C LYS A 99 -19.21 -0.52 4.32
N GLN A 100 -19.13 0.80 4.34
CA GLN A 100 -19.75 1.74 3.41
C GLN A 100 -18.66 2.53 2.70
N PRO A 101 -18.18 2.04 1.53
CA PRO A 101 -17.21 2.79 0.74
C PRO A 101 -17.81 4.10 0.27
N LEU A 102 -17.05 5.19 0.43
CA LEU A 102 -17.40 6.49 -0.10
C LEU A 102 -17.04 6.50 -1.59
N LEU A 103 -18.06 6.48 -2.45
CA LEU A 103 -17.89 6.49 -3.90
C LEU A 103 -17.88 7.91 -4.48
N GLU A 104 -18.49 8.86 -3.76
CA GLU A 104 -18.64 10.25 -4.15
C GLU A 104 -17.58 11.10 -3.43
N TYR A 105 -16.37 11.08 -3.95
CA TYR A 105 -15.30 11.99 -3.55
C TYR A 105 -14.44 12.37 -4.76
N ALA A 106 -13.73 13.49 -4.66
CA ALA A 106 -12.67 13.86 -5.58
C ALA A 106 -11.31 13.76 -4.87
N ASP A 107 -10.30 13.29 -5.59
CA ASP A 107 -8.90 13.24 -5.14
C ASP A 107 -8.09 14.19 -6.01
N GLU A 108 -7.68 15.33 -5.44
CA GLU A 108 -6.91 16.33 -6.16
C GLU A 108 -5.76 16.87 -5.29
N ARG A 109 -4.54 16.73 -5.81
CA ARG A 109 -3.30 17.19 -5.17
C ARG A 109 -3.06 16.50 -3.82
N GLN A 110 -3.21 17.24 -2.71
CA GLN A 110 -3.02 16.78 -1.33
C GLN A 110 -4.34 16.78 -0.56
N TYR A 111 -5.46 16.89 -1.27
CA TYR A 111 -6.78 17.00 -0.69
C TYR A 111 -7.73 15.96 -1.26
N TRP A 112 -8.56 15.40 -0.39
CA TRP A 112 -9.83 14.79 -0.81
C TRP A 112 -10.96 15.78 -0.63
N TYR A 113 -11.96 15.72 -1.50
CA TYR A 113 -13.16 16.54 -1.40
C TYR A 113 -14.40 15.65 -1.32
N ALA A 114 -15.27 15.93 -0.37
CA ALA A 114 -16.54 15.23 -0.18
C ALA A 114 -17.55 16.13 0.55
N ASP A 115 -18.79 15.66 0.70
CA ASP A 115 -19.87 16.39 1.40
C ASP A 115 -20.05 15.98 2.87
N LEU A 116 -19.19 15.10 3.38
CA LEU A 116 -19.17 14.66 4.78
C LEU A 116 -18.27 15.55 5.62
N ASP A 117 -18.51 15.62 6.94
CA ASP A 117 -17.60 16.31 7.86
C ASP A 117 -16.44 15.41 8.33
N THR A 118 -16.63 14.08 8.33
CA THR A 118 -15.62 13.09 8.74
C THR A 118 -15.61 11.93 7.75
N ILE A 119 -14.42 11.47 7.38
CA ILE A 119 -14.20 10.28 6.56
C ILE A 119 -13.24 9.30 7.25
N TYR A 120 -13.34 8.04 6.89
CA TYR A 120 -12.46 6.97 7.40
C TYR A 120 -11.63 6.43 6.26
N VAL A 121 -10.32 6.57 6.38
CA VAL A 121 -9.38 6.26 5.30
C VAL A 121 -8.51 5.09 5.71
N ARG A 122 -8.29 4.18 4.76
CA ARG A 122 -7.34 3.08 4.85
C ARG A 122 -6.32 3.26 3.74
N TYR A 123 -5.04 3.14 4.08
CA TYR A 123 -3.95 3.37 3.15
C TYR A 123 -2.69 2.59 3.54
N VAL A 124 -1.77 2.42 2.59
CA VAL A 124 -0.42 1.94 2.85
C VAL A 124 0.41 3.11 3.32
N SER A 125 1.01 2.98 4.50
CA SER A 125 1.82 4.01 5.14
C SER A 125 3.32 3.70 5.04
N ASN A 126 4.16 4.73 4.80
CA ASN A 126 5.62 4.67 5.00
C ASN A 126 6.04 5.26 6.36
N GLY A 127 5.12 5.38 7.32
CA GLY A 127 5.44 5.85 8.66
C GLY A 127 6.43 4.93 9.39
N ALA A 128 7.12 5.49 10.38
CA ALA A 128 8.19 4.81 11.12
C ALA A 128 7.75 3.52 11.83
N ASP A 129 6.48 3.42 12.20
CA ASP A 129 5.86 2.23 12.84
C ASP A 129 5.05 1.36 11.85
N TYR A 130 5.16 1.64 10.54
CA TYR A 130 4.42 0.97 9.47
C TYR A 130 5.38 0.48 8.37
N GLY A 131 5.23 0.95 7.13
CA GLY A 131 6.01 0.49 6.00
C GLY A 131 7.51 0.77 6.10
N ALA A 132 7.91 1.80 6.85
CA ALA A 132 9.33 2.10 7.08
C ALA A 132 9.95 1.27 8.23
N ASP A 133 9.15 0.53 9.02
CA ASP A 133 9.69 -0.40 10.01
C ASP A 133 10.09 -1.72 9.33
N LEU A 134 11.40 -1.90 9.14
CA LEU A 134 11.96 -3.15 8.61
C LEU A 134 11.63 -4.37 9.48
N SER A 135 11.31 -4.18 10.77
CA SER A 135 10.95 -5.28 11.68
C SER A 135 9.65 -5.97 11.29
N LEU A 136 8.72 -5.22 10.67
CA LEU A 136 7.40 -5.69 10.26
C LEU A 136 7.40 -6.38 8.89
N TRP A 137 8.50 -6.31 8.15
CA TRP A 137 8.54 -6.78 6.77
C TRP A 137 8.46 -8.30 6.69
N PRO A 138 7.45 -8.86 6.00
CA PRO A 138 7.42 -10.28 5.70
C PRO A 138 8.57 -10.64 4.75
N GLU A 139 9.00 -11.90 4.78
CA GLU A 139 10.07 -12.38 3.90
C GLU A 139 9.71 -12.21 2.41
N SER A 140 8.44 -12.35 2.07
CA SER A 140 7.95 -12.16 0.70
C SER A 140 8.15 -10.72 0.21
N PHE A 141 7.85 -9.72 1.04
CA PHE A 141 8.08 -8.31 0.70
C PHE A 141 9.58 -7.98 0.69
N THR A 142 10.35 -8.53 1.63
CA THR A 142 11.81 -8.39 1.67
C THR A 142 12.43 -8.80 0.33
N LYS A 143 12.03 -9.94 -0.24
CA LYS A 143 12.50 -10.41 -1.56
C LYS A 143 12.12 -9.49 -2.71
N VAL A 144 10.99 -8.78 -2.62
CA VAL A 144 10.58 -7.78 -3.63
C VAL A 144 11.57 -6.61 -3.62
N VAL A 145 11.88 -6.08 -2.44
CA VAL A 145 12.82 -4.96 -2.30
C VAL A 145 14.24 -5.36 -2.72
N GLU A 146 14.70 -6.56 -2.34
CA GLU A 146 16.01 -7.08 -2.77
C GLU A 146 16.13 -7.19 -4.29
N ALA A 147 15.10 -7.72 -4.96
CA ALA A 147 15.09 -7.87 -6.41
C ALA A 147 14.94 -6.53 -7.13
N TYR A 148 14.18 -5.59 -6.56
CA TYR A 148 14.04 -4.24 -7.09
C TYR A 148 15.37 -3.49 -7.03
N LEU A 149 16.02 -3.47 -5.87
CA LEU A 149 17.35 -2.87 -5.69
C LEU A 149 18.35 -3.45 -6.69
N ALA A 150 18.37 -4.78 -6.86
CA ALA A 150 19.24 -5.44 -7.82
C ALA A 150 18.96 -5.00 -9.26
N ALA A 151 17.70 -4.87 -9.65
CA ALA A 151 17.32 -4.45 -11.00
C ALA A 151 17.83 -3.03 -11.31
N GLU A 152 17.59 -2.08 -10.40
CA GLU A 152 17.95 -0.67 -10.58
C GLU A 152 19.47 -0.44 -10.73
N ILE A 153 20.30 -1.25 -10.07
CA ILE A 153 21.76 -1.11 -10.16
C ILE A 153 22.40 -2.05 -11.21
N CYS A 154 21.64 -2.96 -11.82
CA CYS A 154 22.20 -4.06 -12.63
C CYS A 154 22.97 -3.56 -13.85
N GLU A 155 22.37 -2.66 -14.62
CA GLU A 155 22.96 -2.15 -15.86
C GLU A 155 24.22 -1.33 -15.59
N ASN A 156 24.14 -0.41 -14.63
CA ASN A 156 25.27 0.43 -14.21
C ASN A 156 26.45 -0.40 -13.70
N LEU A 157 26.19 -1.51 -13.01
CA LEU A 157 27.24 -2.31 -12.40
C LEU A 157 27.82 -3.39 -13.32
N THR A 158 26.99 -4.02 -14.16
CA THR A 158 27.39 -5.22 -14.93
C THR A 158 27.41 -5.02 -16.43
N GLN A 159 26.81 -3.93 -16.94
CA GLN A 159 26.64 -3.65 -18.36
C GLN A 159 26.04 -4.83 -19.15
N SER A 160 25.20 -5.63 -18.50
CA SER A 160 24.68 -6.88 -19.04
C SER A 160 23.15 -6.87 -19.08
N GLU A 161 22.62 -6.68 -20.28
CA GLU A 161 21.18 -6.74 -20.57
C GLU A 161 20.57 -8.10 -20.19
N THR A 162 21.27 -9.21 -20.45
CA THR A 162 20.78 -10.55 -20.09
C THR A 162 20.63 -10.73 -18.57
N LYS A 163 21.53 -10.13 -17.77
CA LYS A 163 21.39 -10.15 -16.31
C LYS A 163 20.23 -9.29 -15.86
N LEU A 164 20.04 -8.11 -16.44
CA LEU A 164 18.93 -7.22 -16.14
C LEU A 164 17.59 -7.94 -16.34
N GLN A 165 17.37 -8.54 -17.52
CA GLN A 165 16.15 -9.30 -17.82
C GLN A 165 15.90 -10.46 -16.83
N SER A 166 16.97 -11.14 -16.40
CA SER A 166 16.88 -12.20 -15.40
C SER A 166 16.43 -11.68 -14.03
N VAL A 167 16.97 -10.54 -13.60
CA VAL A 167 16.65 -9.92 -12.31
C VAL A 167 15.24 -9.31 -12.34
N GLU A 168 14.83 -8.66 -13.43
CA GLU A 168 13.46 -8.17 -13.63
C GLU A 168 12.43 -9.32 -13.59
N LYS A 169 12.77 -10.48 -14.17
CA LYS A 169 11.93 -11.68 -14.06
C LYS A 169 11.82 -12.17 -12.62
N LYS A 170 12.90 -12.13 -11.84
CA LYS A 170 12.87 -12.47 -10.40
C LYS A 170 12.03 -11.47 -9.63
N PHE A 171 12.17 -10.17 -9.90
CA PHE A 171 11.38 -9.11 -9.29
C PHE A 171 9.88 -9.28 -9.56
N SER A 172 9.48 -9.44 -10.82
CA SER A 172 8.08 -9.64 -11.19
C SER A 172 7.49 -10.93 -10.58
N THR A 173 8.28 -11.99 -10.48
CA THR A 173 7.87 -13.25 -9.82
C THR A 173 7.70 -13.06 -8.31
N ALA A 174 8.66 -12.41 -7.65
CA ALA A 174 8.60 -12.11 -6.22
C ALA A 174 7.40 -11.22 -5.90
N LEU A 175 7.14 -10.18 -6.71
CA LEU A 175 6.02 -9.27 -6.53
C LEU A 175 4.67 -9.99 -6.64
N LYS A 176 4.50 -10.85 -7.66
CA LYS A 176 3.28 -11.66 -7.83
C LYS A 176 3.06 -12.58 -6.63
N SER A 177 4.11 -13.28 -6.19
CA SER A 177 4.04 -14.18 -5.04
C SER A 177 3.72 -13.42 -3.75
N ALA A 178 4.40 -12.30 -3.48
CA ALA A 178 4.19 -11.49 -2.29
C ALA A 178 2.77 -10.93 -2.22
N ARG A 179 2.25 -10.41 -3.34
CA ARG A 179 0.86 -9.93 -3.41
C ARG A 179 -0.15 -11.05 -3.19
N SER A 180 0.09 -12.24 -3.75
CA SER A 180 -0.77 -13.40 -3.54
C SER A 180 -0.79 -13.83 -2.07
N LEU A 181 0.39 -13.94 -1.44
CA LEU A 181 0.50 -14.33 -0.03
C LEU A 181 -0.16 -13.32 0.89
N ASP A 182 0.05 -12.02 0.66
CA ASP A 182 -0.60 -10.97 1.43
C ASP A 182 -2.13 -10.98 1.26
N ALA A 183 -2.63 -11.25 0.06
CA ALA A 183 -4.06 -11.36 -0.19
C ALA A 183 -4.70 -12.57 0.53
N MET A 184 -3.99 -13.70 0.63
CA MET A 184 -4.48 -14.89 1.33
C MET A 184 -4.61 -14.68 2.85
N ASN A 185 -3.89 -13.73 3.42
CA ASN A 185 -3.99 -13.39 4.84
C ASN A 185 -5.20 -12.51 5.16
N LYS A 186 -5.93 -12.02 4.15
CA LYS A 186 -7.11 -11.17 4.34
C LYS A 186 -8.37 -12.02 4.46
N PRO A 187 -9.33 -11.63 5.32
CA PRO A 187 -10.63 -12.27 5.33
C PRO A 187 -11.30 -12.10 3.96
N THR A 188 -12.06 -13.11 3.52
CA THR A 188 -12.86 -13.02 2.31
C THR A 188 -13.82 -11.83 2.43
N ALA A 189 -13.53 -10.76 1.70
CA ALA A 189 -14.38 -9.58 1.66
C ALA A 189 -15.61 -9.89 0.81
N PHE A 190 -16.80 -9.95 1.42
CA PHE A 190 -18.05 -9.96 0.67
C PHE A 190 -18.31 -8.56 0.13
N MET A 191 -18.74 -8.47 -1.13
CA MET A 191 -19.19 -7.19 -1.68
C MET A 191 -20.33 -6.66 -0.80
N PRO A 192 -20.28 -5.39 -0.36
CA PRO A 192 -21.37 -4.80 0.38
C PRO A 192 -22.65 -4.92 -0.46
N VAL A 193 -23.74 -5.28 0.20
CA VAL A 193 -25.04 -5.47 -0.43
C VAL A 193 -25.41 -4.15 -1.12
N GLY A 194 -25.46 -4.14 -2.45
CA GLY A 194 -25.82 -2.93 -3.19
C GLY A 194 -27.17 -2.37 -2.73
N SER A 195 -27.36 -1.05 -2.85
CA SER A 195 -28.60 -0.36 -2.44
C SER A 195 -29.88 -1.01 -3.00
N TRP A 196 -29.77 -1.65 -4.17
CA TRP A 196 -30.83 -2.41 -4.83
C TRP A 196 -31.16 -3.78 -4.20
N ALA A 197 -30.21 -4.43 -3.54
CA ALA A 197 -30.43 -5.71 -2.88
C ALA A 197 -30.95 -5.53 -1.44
N GLY A 198 -30.55 -4.46 -0.75
CA GLY A 198 -31.09 -4.11 0.58
C GLY A 198 -32.58 -3.73 0.57
N SER A 199 -33.08 -3.15 -0.54
CA SER A 199 -34.48 -2.75 -0.67
C SER A 199 -35.45 -3.91 -0.88
N ARG A 200 -34.96 -5.12 -1.22
CA ARG A 200 -35.80 -6.31 -1.46
C ARG A 200 -36.09 -7.14 -0.21
N SER A 201 -35.31 -7.02 0.86
CA SER A 201 -35.55 -7.76 2.12
C SER A 201 -36.63 -7.13 3.01
N GLY A 202 -37.05 -5.89 2.75
CA GLY A 202 -38.00 -5.14 3.59
C GLY A 202 -39.49 -5.43 3.37
N ARG A 203 -39.89 -6.25 2.38
CA ARG A 203 -41.31 -6.42 1.99
C ARG A 203 -41.99 -7.73 2.42
N PHE A 204 -41.31 -8.64 3.12
CA PHE A 204 -41.89 -9.91 3.58
C PHE A 204 -42.09 -9.96 5.10
N SER A 205 -42.83 -9.02 5.68
CA SER A 205 -43.34 -9.18 7.06
C SER A 205 -44.59 -8.35 7.36
N HIS A 206 -45.75 -8.72 6.79
CA HIS A 206 -47.03 -8.75 7.52
C HIS A 206 -48.19 -9.18 6.60
N ARG A 207 -48.52 -10.48 6.62
CA ARG A 207 -49.91 -10.95 6.47
C ARG A 207 -50.12 -12.08 7.47
N ARG A 208 -50.34 -11.71 8.74
CA ARG A 208 -51.08 -12.58 9.66
C ARG A 208 -52.55 -12.45 9.28
N SER A 209 -53.09 -13.47 8.61
CA SER A 209 -54.52 -13.63 8.42
C SER A 209 -55.18 -13.80 9.79
N LEU A 210 -56.01 -12.85 10.17
CA LEU A 210 -56.97 -12.99 11.26
C LEU A 210 -58.01 -14.03 10.84
N TRP A 211 -58.00 -15.19 11.50
CA TRP A 211 -59.05 -16.19 11.42
C TRP A 211 -60.15 -15.77 12.41
N SER A 212 -61.28 -15.27 11.90
CA SER A 212 -62.50 -15.06 12.68
C SER A 212 -63.39 -16.29 12.55
N GLY A 213 -63.44 -17.12 13.59
CA GLY A 213 -64.44 -18.18 13.72
C GLY A 213 -65.77 -17.59 14.20
N ASN A 214 -66.84 -17.96 13.51
CA ASN A 214 -68.22 -18.01 14.00
C ASN A 214 -68.63 -19.48 14.02
#